data_AF-A0A4R0RCK7-F1
#
_entry.id   AF-A0A4R0RCK7-F1
#
_cell.length_a   1.000
_cell.length_b   1.000
_cell.length_c   1.000
_cell.angle_alpha   90.00
_cell.angle_beta   90.00
_cell.angle_gamma   90.00
#
_symmetry.space_group_name_H-M   'P 1'
#
loop_
_entity.id
_entity.type
_entity.pdbx_description
1 polymer ?
#
loop_
_entity_poly.entity_id
_entity_poly.type
_entity_poly.pdbx_seq_one_letter_code
_entity_poly.pdbx_strand_id
1 'polypeptide(L)'
;MRFFTTGLVATALMATIVLAASSDATGHNNARELISEDAPELHRRLVDVIDAVYARGVHDGAHVYRRDQARYEPRDLKQLLGRDGSDRTPAFAPGLPPVPVQAPGLPPSHHAPPPPQGVKKTHVWPPPQSGHGVRRFAVAANEDVRSKLTEGLKAAMKAKDTSKSTIIRSMLSEVYDGDKKKQEKLATPAIQALIQKAVQRRKDAAKQYESGSRSDLASQELSEVAVLSEYLPPSLASEEVDRLLREAIAQSDIQPGARDSLGKVFKVFYAKVDRAAVDGAYVKQRAEELLKGQ
;
A
#
# COMPACT_ATOMS: atom_id res chain seq x y z
N MET A 1 -8.69 -3.38 9.05
CA MET A 1 -8.81 -2.62 10.31
C MET A 1 -7.42 -2.25 10.85
N ARG A 2 -6.62 -1.47 10.10
CA ARG A 2 -5.26 -1.05 10.50
C ARG A 2 -5.12 0.48 10.70
N PHE A 3 -6.24 1.20 10.77
CA PHE A 3 -6.26 2.67 10.84
C PHE A 3 -6.88 3.22 12.12
N PHE A 4 -7.25 2.38 13.08
CA PHE A 4 -7.89 2.82 14.34
C PHE A 4 -6.94 2.83 15.53
N THR A 5 -5.75 2.23 15.43
CA THR A 5 -4.81 2.09 16.56
C THR A 5 -3.77 3.20 16.62
N THR A 6 -3.46 3.87 15.50
CA THR A 6 -2.55 5.03 15.47
C THR A 6 -3.18 6.29 16.05
N GLY A 7 -4.52 6.43 15.96
CA GLY A 7 -5.23 7.56 16.56
C GLY A 7 -5.23 7.55 18.08
N LEU A 8 -5.38 6.37 18.69
CA LEU A 8 -5.49 6.24 20.16
C LEU A 8 -4.17 6.56 20.89
N VAL A 9 -3.04 6.20 20.30
CA VAL A 9 -1.70 6.45 20.85
C VAL A 9 -1.34 7.94 20.79
N ALA A 10 -1.72 8.63 19.71
CA ALA A 10 -1.52 10.07 19.58
C ALA A 10 -2.40 10.87 20.56
N THR A 11 -3.63 10.42 20.83
CA THR A 11 -4.50 11.06 21.84
C THR A 11 -4.03 10.82 23.27
N ALA A 12 -3.48 9.65 23.57
CA ALA A 12 -2.91 9.37 24.89
C ALA A 12 -1.64 10.21 25.15
N LEU A 13 -0.78 10.39 24.14
CA LEU A 13 0.41 11.24 24.25
C LEU A 13 0.04 12.72 24.45
N MET A 14 -0.98 13.20 23.73
CA MET A 14 -1.47 14.58 23.87
C MET A 14 -2.19 14.81 25.21
N ALA A 15 -2.93 13.83 25.74
CA ALA A 15 -3.59 13.95 27.03
C ALA A 15 -2.59 14.08 28.20
N THR A 16 -1.45 13.39 28.14
CA THR A 16 -0.40 13.50 29.17
C THR A 16 0.34 14.84 29.11
N ILE A 17 0.56 15.38 27.91
CA ILE A 17 1.20 16.71 27.73
C ILE A 17 0.25 17.83 28.20
N VAL A 18 -1.05 17.72 27.92
CA VAL A 18 -2.05 18.72 28.34
C VAL A 18 -2.32 18.66 29.85
N LEU A 19 -2.27 17.48 30.48
CA LEU A 19 -2.44 17.34 31.93
C LEU A 19 -1.22 17.84 32.73
N ALA A 20 -0.01 17.76 32.16
CA ALA A 20 1.20 18.35 32.74
C ALA A 20 1.23 19.89 32.62
N ALA A 21 0.52 20.47 31.66
CA ALA A 21 0.45 21.92 31.47
C ALA A 21 -0.60 22.62 32.35
N SER A 22 -1.50 21.87 33.02
CA SER A 22 -2.59 22.43 33.83
C SER A 22 -2.32 22.47 35.34
N SER A 23 -1.16 22.00 35.85
CA SER A 23 -0.89 21.98 37.29
C SER A 23 -0.09 23.16 37.85
N ASP A 24 0.47 24.04 37.02
CA ASP A 24 1.32 25.13 37.50
C ASP A 24 0.65 26.50 37.37
N ALA A 25 -0.27 26.77 38.29
CA ALA A 25 -0.73 28.11 38.59
C ALA A 25 -0.50 28.45 40.07
N THR A 26 0.64 28.11 40.67
CA THR A 26 1.15 28.82 41.86
C THR A 26 2.62 28.55 42.15
N GLY A 27 3.46 29.57 41.96
CA GLY A 27 4.55 29.90 42.91
C GLY A 27 5.84 29.06 42.90
N HIS A 28 6.91 29.74 42.51
CA HIS A 28 8.29 29.64 43.00
C HIS A 28 9.15 28.44 42.55
N ASN A 29 10.07 28.77 41.63
CA ASN A 29 11.49 28.36 41.60
C ASN A 29 11.79 26.94 42.12
N ASN A 30 11.76 25.92 41.25
CA ASN A 30 12.59 24.71 41.32
C ASN A 30 12.47 23.82 40.05
N ALA A 31 12.31 24.39 38.86
CA ALA A 31 12.08 23.62 37.62
C ALA A 31 13.37 23.04 36.97
N ARG A 32 14.48 22.95 37.71
CA ARG A 32 15.76 22.42 37.18
C ARG A 32 16.22 21.10 37.81
N GLU A 33 15.47 20.57 38.77
CA GLU A 33 15.87 19.38 39.54
C GLU A 33 14.92 18.17 39.37
N LEU A 34 13.85 18.28 38.57
CA LEU A 34 12.85 17.19 38.39
C LEU A 34 12.91 16.45 37.05
N ILE A 35 13.97 16.65 36.24
CA ILE A 35 14.07 16.01 34.90
C ILE A 35 15.14 14.90 34.85
N SER A 36 15.94 14.66 35.89
CA SER A 36 17.09 13.74 35.78
C SER A 36 17.00 12.38 36.46
N GLU A 37 15.93 12.01 37.18
CA GLU A 37 15.91 10.71 37.88
C GLU A 37 14.93 9.66 37.29
N ASP A 38 13.81 10.06 36.66
CA ASP A 38 12.75 9.12 36.22
C ASP A 38 12.68 8.83 34.70
N ALA A 39 13.53 9.47 33.89
CA ALA A 39 13.57 9.27 32.44
C ALA A 39 13.78 7.79 31.99
N PRO A 40 14.64 6.96 32.64
CA PRO A 40 14.83 5.57 32.22
C PRO A 40 13.66 4.66 32.60
N GLU A 41 12.93 4.97 33.68
CA GLU A 41 11.72 4.23 34.11
C GLU A 41 10.55 4.46 33.16
N LEU A 42 10.36 5.71 32.71
CA LEU A 42 9.35 6.04 31.69
C LEU A 42 9.62 5.33 30.36
N HIS A 43 10.89 5.25 29.96
CA HIS A 43 11.27 4.53 28.75
C HIS A 43 10.99 3.02 28.88
N ARG A 44 11.30 2.42 30.04
CA ARG A 44 10.99 1.01 30.31
C ARG A 44 9.50 0.71 30.26
N ARG A 45 8.67 1.52 30.92
CA ARG A 45 7.21 1.35 30.93
C ARG A 45 6.60 1.52 29.54
N LEU A 46 7.16 2.41 28.70
CA LEU A 46 6.72 2.57 27.31
C LEU A 46 7.04 1.32 26.48
N VAL A 47 8.25 0.75 26.65
CA VAL A 47 8.68 -0.47 25.95
C VAL A 47 7.81 -1.66 26.37
N ASP A 48 7.50 -1.81 27.66
CA ASP A 48 6.63 -2.90 28.16
C ASP A 48 5.21 -2.82 27.59
N VAL A 49 4.66 -1.61 27.43
CA VAL A 49 3.35 -1.40 26.80
C VAL A 49 3.38 -1.74 25.32
N ILE A 50 4.46 -1.38 24.61
CA ILE A 50 4.64 -1.70 23.20
C ILE A 50 4.77 -3.23 23.01
N ASP A 51 5.57 -3.90 23.84
CA ASP A 51 5.74 -5.36 23.81
C ASP A 51 4.45 -6.10 24.18
N ALA A 52 3.68 -5.60 25.14
CA ALA A 52 2.37 -6.17 25.48
C ALA A 52 1.35 -6.01 24.33
N VAL A 53 1.37 -4.88 23.61
CA VAL A 53 0.53 -4.66 22.42
C VAL A 53 0.98 -5.54 21.25
N TYR A 54 2.28 -5.73 21.08
CA TYR A 54 2.85 -6.62 20.06
C TYR A 54 2.52 -8.09 20.35
N ALA A 55 2.70 -8.54 21.60
CA ALA A 55 2.35 -9.88 22.05
C ALA A 55 0.84 -10.17 21.90
N ARG A 56 -0.01 -9.16 22.14
CA ARG A 56 -1.46 -9.29 21.96
C ARG A 56 -1.88 -9.35 20.48
N GLY A 57 -1.19 -8.64 19.59
CA GLY A 57 -1.42 -8.68 18.13
C GLY A 57 -0.98 -9.98 17.44
N VAL A 58 -0.06 -10.74 18.03
CA VAL A 58 0.41 -12.04 17.50
C VAL A 58 -0.63 -13.15 17.71
N HIS A 59 -1.51 -13.05 18.70
CA HIS A 59 -2.55 -14.05 18.93
C HIS A 59 -3.72 -13.96 17.93
N ASP A 60 -4.03 -12.79 17.37
CA ASP A 60 -5.09 -12.64 16.37
C ASP A 60 -4.65 -13.11 14.96
N GLY A 61 -3.34 -13.23 14.71
CA GLY A 61 -2.77 -13.81 13.49
C GLY A 61 -2.65 -15.34 13.51
N ALA A 62 -2.72 -15.96 14.69
CA ALA A 62 -2.62 -17.42 14.84
C ALA A 62 -3.89 -18.18 14.41
N HIS A 63 -4.97 -17.47 14.09
CA HIS A 63 -6.25 -18.08 13.71
C HIS A 63 -6.48 -18.23 12.19
N VAL A 64 -5.54 -17.79 11.34
CA VAL A 64 -5.68 -17.91 9.87
C VAL A 64 -5.06 -19.21 9.30
N TYR A 65 -4.52 -20.08 10.16
CA TYR A 65 -4.02 -21.43 9.78
C TYR A 65 -4.82 -22.58 10.41
N ARG A 66 -6.12 -22.40 10.69
CA ARG A 66 -6.97 -23.45 11.30
C ARG A 66 -8.02 -24.07 10.35
N ARG A 67 -7.81 -24.07 9.02
CA ARG A 67 -8.78 -24.74 8.11
C ARG A 67 -8.28 -25.93 7.31
N ASP A 68 -6.99 -26.25 7.30
CA ASP A 68 -6.46 -27.36 6.48
C ASP A 68 -5.68 -28.45 7.26
N GLN A 69 -5.86 -28.56 8.58
CA GLN A 69 -5.24 -29.65 9.36
C GLN A 69 -5.91 -31.02 9.17
N ALA A 70 -7.03 -31.12 8.45
CA ALA A 70 -7.75 -32.38 8.27
C ALA A 70 -7.23 -33.27 7.12
N ARG A 71 -6.08 -32.96 6.51
CA ARG A 71 -5.50 -33.77 5.40
C ARG A 71 -4.01 -34.09 5.54
N TYR A 72 -3.41 -33.88 6.70
CA TYR A 72 -2.04 -34.32 6.94
C TYR A 72 -2.04 -35.45 7.97
N GLU A 73 -2.14 -36.69 7.47
CA GLU A 73 -1.82 -37.87 8.27
C GLU A 73 -0.31 -37.81 8.60
N PRO A 74 0.07 -37.77 9.89
CA PRO A 74 1.47 -37.74 10.27
C PRO A 74 2.11 -39.07 9.85
N ARG A 75 3.02 -39.03 8.85
CA ARG A 75 3.87 -40.19 8.56
C ARG A 75 4.67 -40.49 9.82
N ASP A 76 4.56 -41.71 10.32
CA ASP A 76 5.28 -42.18 11.50
C ASP A 76 6.79 -42.06 11.26
N LEU A 77 7.39 -41.07 11.90
CA LEU A 77 8.79 -40.72 11.74
C LEU A 77 9.72 -41.87 12.18
N LYS A 78 9.22 -42.80 13.02
CA LYS A 78 9.94 -44.01 13.43
C LYS A 78 10.15 -45.00 12.30
N GLN A 79 9.18 -45.12 11.37
CA GLN A 79 9.33 -46.00 10.20
C GLN A 79 10.30 -45.43 9.16
N LEU A 80 10.44 -44.11 9.09
CA LEU A 80 11.29 -43.44 8.11
C LEU A 80 12.77 -43.37 8.51
N LEU A 81 13.07 -43.31 9.82
CA LEU A 81 14.43 -43.13 10.32
C LEU A 81 15.04 -44.39 10.97
N GLY A 82 14.26 -45.46 11.15
CA GLY A 82 14.78 -46.77 11.58
C GLY A 82 15.64 -46.75 12.85
N ARG A 83 15.39 -45.79 13.75
CA ARG A 83 16.27 -45.56 14.91
C ARG A 83 15.45 -45.15 16.13
N ASP A 84 15.72 -45.83 17.22
CA ASP A 84 14.97 -45.75 18.46
C ASP A 84 15.53 -44.57 19.28
N GLY A 85 14.66 -43.67 19.73
CA GLY A 85 15.00 -42.39 20.35
C GLY A 85 15.58 -42.47 21.76
N SER A 86 16.55 -43.35 22.04
CA SER A 86 17.23 -43.45 23.33
C SER A 86 18.68 -42.93 23.34
N ASP A 87 19.28 -42.59 22.21
CA ASP A 87 20.65 -42.08 22.18
C ASP A 87 20.69 -40.56 22.36
N ARG A 88 20.89 -40.12 23.60
CA ARG A 88 21.20 -38.71 23.90
C ARG A 88 22.66 -38.41 23.58
N THR A 89 22.85 -37.34 22.81
CA THR A 89 24.07 -36.53 22.58
C THR A 89 25.32 -37.23 22.01
N PRO A 90 25.81 -36.84 20.82
CA PRO A 90 27.23 -37.02 20.54
C PRO A 90 28.02 -35.94 21.28
N ALA A 91 28.87 -36.36 22.21
CA ALA A 91 29.94 -35.54 22.73
C ALA A 91 30.84 -35.10 21.57
N PHE A 92 31.14 -33.79 21.49
CA PHE A 92 32.09 -33.25 20.53
C PHE A 92 33.50 -33.68 20.95
N ALA A 93 34.01 -34.79 20.38
CA ALA A 93 35.36 -35.26 20.63
C ALA A 93 36.37 -34.40 19.85
N PRO A 94 37.38 -33.78 20.49
CA PRO A 94 38.43 -33.07 19.78
C PRO A 94 39.44 -34.09 19.23
N GLY A 95 39.67 -34.07 17.91
CA GLY A 95 40.71 -34.88 17.25
C GLY A 95 40.18 -35.86 16.21
N LEU A 96 39.66 -35.34 15.10
CA LEU A 96 39.45 -36.15 13.89
C LEU A 96 40.75 -36.16 13.07
N PRO A 97 41.31 -37.34 12.71
CA PRO A 97 42.43 -37.42 11.79
C PRO A 97 42.00 -36.94 10.38
N PRO A 98 42.93 -36.45 9.54
CA PRO A 98 42.58 -35.94 8.22
C PRO A 98 41.94 -37.03 7.37
N VAL A 99 40.74 -36.76 6.88
CA VAL A 99 40.00 -37.65 5.99
C VAL A 99 40.68 -37.62 4.62
N PRO A 100 41.06 -38.77 4.02
CA PRO A 100 41.61 -38.79 2.68
C PRO A 100 40.53 -38.32 1.68
N VAL A 101 40.86 -37.30 0.88
CA VAL A 101 40.02 -36.83 -0.22
C VAL A 101 40.07 -37.89 -1.32
N GLN A 102 39.16 -38.86 -1.27
CA GLN A 102 38.93 -39.78 -2.37
C GLN A 102 37.90 -39.13 -3.30
N ALA A 103 38.35 -38.71 -4.49
CA ALA A 103 37.46 -38.18 -5.52
C ALA A 103 36.42 -39.25 -5.87
N PRO A 104 35.11 -38.99 -5.73
CA PRO A 104 34.11 -39.94 -6.17
C PRO A 104 34.20 -40.05 -7.70
N GLY A 105 34.49 -41.25 -8.19
CA GLY A 105 34.48 -41.57 -9.61
C GLY A 105 33.13 -41.25 -10.24
N LEU A 106 33.14 -40.79 -11.49
CA LEU A 106 31.92 -40.63 -12.27
C LEU A 106 31.13 -41.94 -12.28
N PRO A 107 29.81 -41.93 -12.03
CA PRO A 107 28.99 -43.11 -12.26
C PRO A 107 28.98 -43.45 -13.76
N PRO A 108 28.92 -44.75 -14.13
CA PRO A 108 28.84 -45.13 -15.53
C PRO A 108 27.56 -44.57 -16.17
N SER A 109 27.70 -44.07 -17.39
CA SER A 109 26.63 -43.54 -18.22
C SER A 109 25.59 -44.62 -18.49
N HIS A 110 24.47 -44.61 -17.76
CA HIS A 110 23.29 -45.38 -18.13
C HIS A 110 22.72 -44.77 -19.42
N HIS A 111 22.86 -45.49 -20.54
CA HIS A 111 22.15 -45.22 -21.78
C HIS A 111 20.64 -45.16 -21.49
N ALA A 112 20.01 -44.01 -21.76
CA ALA A 112 18.56 -43.94 -21.78
C ALA A 112 18.02 -44.93 -22.84
N PRO A 113 17.02 -45.76 -22.53
CA PRO A 113 16.42 -46.62 -23.55
C PRO A 113 15.78 -45.75 -24.64
N PRO A 114 15.88 -46.16 -25.93
CA PRO A 114 15.22 -45.42 -27.00
C PRO A 114 13.70 -45.45 -26.82
N PRO A 115 12.98 -44.38 -27.23
CA PRO A 115 11.53 -44.34 -27.14
C PRO A 115 10.91 -45.46 -28.00
N PRO A 116 9.77 -46.04 -27.56
CA PRO A 116 9.11 -47.09 -28.33
C PRO A 116 8.66 -46.54 -29.68
N GLN A 117 9.17 -47.13 -30.77
CA GLN A 117 8.73 -46.82 -32.12
C GLN A 117 7.40 -47.52 -32.38
N GLY A 118 6.33 -46.75 -32.64
CA GLY A 118 5.07 -47.34 -33.08
C GLY A 118 3.77 -46.61 -32.73
N VAL A 119 3.77 -45.40 -32.18
CA VAL A 119 2.51 -44.67 -31.93
C VAL A 119 2.23 -43.71 -33.09
N LYS A 120 1.28 -44.10 -33.94
CA LYS A 120 0.80 -43.27 -35.05
C LYS A 120 0.16 -42.00 -34.47
N LYS A 121 0.68 -40.83 -34.82
CA LYS A 121 0.11 -39.52 -34.44
C LYS A 121 -1.24 -39.32 -35.12
N THR A 122 -2.32 -39.81 -34.50
CA THR A 122 -3.69 -39.43 -34.85
C THR A 122 -4.54 -39.34 -33.58
N HIS A 123 -4.27 -38.32 -32.78
CA HIS A 123 -5.28 -37.78 -31.87
C HIS A 123 -5.19 -36.26 -31.92
N VAL A 124 -5.88 -35.70 -32.89
CA VAL A 124 -6.21 -34.27 -32.91
C VAL A 124 -7.26 -34.09 -31.83
N TRP A 125 -6.89 -33.41 -30.75
CA TRP A 125 -7.85 -32.96 -29.74
C TRP A 125 -8.83 -32.00 -30.40
N PRO A 126 -10.16 -32.25 -30.42
CA PRO A 126 -11.09 -31.28 -30.97
C PRO A 126 -11.10 -30.05 -30.06
N PRO A 127 -11.04 -28.81 -30.60
CA PRO A 127 -11.21 -27.63 -29.78
C PRO A 127 -12.59 -27.67 -29.12
N PRO A 128 -12.74 -27.25 -27.84
CA PRO A 128 -14.05 -27.20 -27.20
C PRO A 128 -14.95 -26.25 -27.98
N GLN A 129 -16.02 -26.80 -28.56
CA GLN A 129 -17.09 -26.05 -29.17
C GLN A 129 -18.01 -25.53 -28.06
N SER A 130 -17.64 -24.41 -27.45
CA SER A 130 -18.58 -23.60 -26.66
C SER A 130 -18.55 -22.17 -27.18
N GLY A 131 -19.37 -21.97 -28.21
CA GLY A 131 -19.75 -20.65 -28.66
C GLY A 131 -20.63 -19.98 -27.62
N HIS A 132 -20.02 -19.23 -26.71
CA HIS A 132 -20.58 -17.97 -26.22
C HIS A 132 -19.52 -16.93 -26.50
N GLY A 133 -19.63 -16.32 -27.67
CA GLY A 133 -18.89 -15.12 -28.02
C GLY A 133 -19.25 -14.05 -26.98
N VAL A 134 -18.44 -13.96 -25.93
CA VAL A 134 -18.32 -12.73 -25.17
C VAL A 134 -17.84 -11.73 -26.20
N ARG A 135 -18.79 -10.99 -26.77
CA ARG A 135 -18.51 -9.70 -27.36
C ARG A 135 -17.83 -8.96 -26.23
N ARG A 136 -16.49 -9.00 -26.18
CA ARG A 136 -15.73 -8.06 -25.39
C ARG A 136 -16.23 -6.74 -25.93
N PHE A 137 -17.10 -6.09 -25.16
CA PHE A 137 -17.49 -4.74 -25.43
C PHE A 137 -16.15 -4.01 -25.54
N ALA A 138 -15.80 -3.65 -26.77
CA ALA A 138 -14.80 -2.64 -27.01
C ALA A 138 -15.41 -1.38 -26.40
N VAL A 139 -15.16 -1.20 -25.10
CA VAL A 139 -15.40 0.07 -24.44
C VAL A 139 -14.45 1.02 -25.15
N ALA A 140 -15.06 1.91 -25.93
CA ALA A 140 -14.38 2.86 -26.79
C ALA A 140 -13.31 3.63 -26.00
N ALA A 141 -12.09 3.63 -26.55
CA ALA A 141 -11.09 4.70 -26.58
C ALA A 141 -11.09 5.77 -25.46
N ASN A 142 -11.15 5.37 -24.19
CA ASN A 142 -10.39 6.04 -23.14
C ASN A 142 -9.20 5.12 -22.85
N GLU A 143 -8.04 5.49 -23.38
CA GLU A 143 -6.78 4.75 -23.27
C GLU A 143 -6.59 4.24 -21.83
N ASP A 144 -6.46 2.91 -21.65
CA ASP A 144 -6.39 2.31 -20.32
C ASP A 144 -5.15 2.86 -19.59
N VAL A 145 -5.39 3.72 -18.59
CA VAL A 145 -4.32 4.35 -17.80
C VAL A 145 -3.45 3.30 -17.13
N ARG A 146 -4.00 2.12 -16.82
CA ARG A 146 -3.20 0.98 -16.36
C ARG A 146 -2.19 0.55 -17.42
N SER A 147 -2.63 0.41 -18.68
CA SER A 147 -1.73 0.09 -19.80
C SER A 147 -0.64 1.14 -19.93
N LYS A 148 -0.99 2.44 -19.91
CA LYS A 148 -0.03 3.54 -19.96
C LYS A 148 1.02 3.46 -18.85
N LEU A 149 0.61 3.21 -17.61
CA LEU A 149 1.55 3.03 -16.50
C LEU A 149 2.47 1.81 -16.74
N THR A 150 1.96 0.70 -17.24
CA THR A 150 2.79 -0.47 -17.52
C THR A 150 3.76 -0.26 -18.69
N GLU A 151 3.36 0.50 -19.70
CA GLU A 151 4.21 0.89 -20.84
C GLU A 151 5.26 1.90 -20.42
N GLY A 152 4.88 2.91 -19.63
CA GLY A 152 5.77 3.88 -19.02
C GLY A 152 6.83 3.22 -18.13
N LEU A 153 6.44 2.19 -17.36
CA LEU A 153 7.41 1.40 -16.57
C LEU A 153 8.44 0.71 -17.48
N LYS A 154 7.99 0.07 -18.56
CA LYS A 154 8.89 -0.58 -19.52
C LYS A 154 9.83 0.44 -20.19
N ALA A 155 9.31 1.61 -20.56
CA ALA A 155 10.11 2.68 -21.12
C ALA A 155 11.17 3.20 -20.13
N ALA A 156 10.78 3.45 -18.87
CA ALA A 156 11.70 3.88 -17.81
C ALA A 156 12.80 2.84 -17.56
N MET A 157 12.47 1.55 -17.54
CA MET A 157 13.44 0.47 -17.38
C MET A 157 14.43 0.39 -18.56
N LYS A 158 13.95 0.58 -19.80
CA LYS A 158 14.82 0.63 -20.99
C LYS A 158 15.75 1.84 -20.97
N ALA A 159 15.25 2.98 -20.54
CA ALA A 159 16.02 4.22 -20.39
C ALA A 159 16.96 4.21 -19.16
N LYS A 160 16.89 3.16 -18.31
CA LYS A 160 17.59 3.07 -17.01
C LYS A 160 17.28 4.23 -16.06
N ASP A 161 16.09 4.82 -16.19
CA ASP A 161 15.60 5.86 -15.29
C ASP A 161 15.04 5.19 -14.01
N THR A 162 15.91 5.07 -13.01
CA THR A 162 15.60 4.40 -11.75
C THR A 162 14.54 5.15 -10.96
N SER A 163 14.58 6.49 -10.98
CA SER A 163 13.60 7.36 -10.31
C SER A 163 12.20 7.16 -10.90
N LYS A 164 12.02 7.34 -12.22
CA LYS A 164 10.72 7.11 -12.87
C LYS A 164 10.23 5.68 -12.69
N SER A 165 11.12 4.68 -12.79
CA SER A 165 10.73 3.28 -12.61
C SER A 165 10.19 3.00 -11.20
N THR A 166 10.77 3.64 -10.17
CA THR A 166 10.36 3.48 -8.77
C THR A 166 9.01 4.12 -8.52
N ILE A 167 8.81 5.34 -9.02
CA ILE A 167 7.56 6.09 -8.91
C ILE A 167 6.41 5.30 -9.57
N ILE A 168 6.61 4.86 -10.82
CA ILE A 168 5.57 4.13 -11.56
C ILE A 168 5.27 2.78 -10.90
N ARG A 169 6.28 2.07 -10.38
CA ARG A 169 6.07 0.81 -9.65
C ARG A 169 5.28 1.02 -8.36
N SER A 170 5.60 2.07 -7.60
CA SER A 170 4.85 2.45 -6.40
C SER A 170 3.37 2.71 -6.75
N MET A 171 3.11 3.46 -7.83
CA MET A 171 1.75 3.73 -8.29
C MET A 171 1.00 2.46 -8.73
N LEU A 172 1.65 1.56 -9.47
CA LEU A 172 1.04 0.28 -9.85
C LEU A 172 0.71 -0.58 -8.63
N SER A 173 1.55 -0.59 -7.59
CA SER A 173 1.24 -1.27 -6.33
C SER A 173 -0.02 -0.70 -5.67
N GLU A 174 -0.20 0.63 -5.64
CA GLU A 174 -1.42 1.24 -5.12
C GLU A 174 -2.66 0.85 -5.93
N VAL A 175 -2.54 0.73 -7.26
CA VAL A 175 -3.62 0.24 -8.13
C VAL A 175 -3.97 -1.20 -7.81
N TYR A 176 -2.99 -2.10 -7.70
CA TYR A 176 -3.22 -3.50 -7.35
C TYR A 176 -3.81 -3.68 -5.95
N ASP A 177 -3.41 -2.86 -4.99
CA ASP A 177 -4.00 -2.86 -3.66
C ASP A 177 -5.45 -2.34 -3.68
N GLY A 178 -5.76 -1.39 -4.56
CA GLY A 178 -7.12 -0.97 -4.85
C GLY A 178 -7.97 -2.09 -5.47
N ASP A 179 -7.40 -2.85 -6.40
CA ASP A 179 -8.05 -4.01 -7.02
C ASP A 179 -8.41 -5.08 -5.95
N LYS A 180 -7.45 -5.40 -5.07
CA LYS A 180 -7.67 -6.35 -3.97
C LYS A 180 -8.77 -5.89 -3.01
N LYS A 181 -8.80 -4.60 -2.67
CA LYS A 181 -9.80 -4.02 -1.75
C LYS A 181 -11.21 -4.09 -2.31
N LYS A 182 -11.39 -3.90 -3.62
CA LYS A 182 -12.70 -3.99 -4.28
C LYS A 182 -13.05 -5.40 -4.75
N GLN A 183 -12.10 -6.34 -4.72
CA GLN A 183 -12.21 -7.68 -5.31
C GLN A 183 -12.56 -7.64 -6.81
N GLU A 184 -12.21 -6.54 -7.49
CA GLU A 184 -12.47 -6.30 -8.91
C GLU A 184 -11.37 -5.39 -9.47
N LYS A 185 -11.10 -5.46 -10.78
CA LYS A 185 -10.21 -4.51 -11.45
C LYS A 185 -10.79 -3.10 -11.41
N LEU A 186 -10.02 -2.15 -10.88
CA LEU A 186 -10.31 -0.74 -10.98
C LEU A 186 -10.43 -0.30 -12.44
N ALA A 187 -11.50 0.44 -12.72
CA ALA A 187 -11.70 1.16 -13.95
C ALA A 187 -10.79 2.40 -14.03
N THR A 188 -10.52 2.87 -15.24
CA THR A 188 -9.71 4.06 -15.54
C THR A 188 -9.96 5.27 -14.63
N PRO A 189 -11.22 5.75 -14.42
CA PRO A 189 -11.45 6.93 -13.57
C PRO A 189 -11.05 6.70 -12.11
N ALA A 190 -11.18 5.46 -11.61
CA ALA A 190 -10.75 5.14 -10.26
C ALA A 190 -9.22 5.11 -10.13
N ILE A 191 -8.51 4.68 -11.18
CA ILE A 191 -7.04 4.71 -11.24
C ILE A 191 -6.55 6.16 -11.27
N GLN A 192 -7.15 7.01 -12.11
CA GLN A 192 -6.79 8.43 -12.16
C GLN A 192 -7.04 9.14 -10.83
N ALA A 193 -8.15 8.82 -10.13
CA ALA A 193 -8.40 9.34 -8.78
C ALA A 193 -7.31 8.91 -7.77
N LEU A 194 -6.76 7.69 -7.88
CA LEU A 194 -5.64 7.25 -7.06
C LEU A 194 -4.36 8.04 -7.38
N ILE A 195 -4.06 8.24 -8.67
CA ILE A 195 -2.90 9.03 -9.10
C ILE A 195 -3.02 10.47 -8.61
N GLN A 196 -4.19 11.09 -8.74
CA GLN A 196 -4.44 12.45 -8.25
C GLN A 196 -4.23 12.57 -6.74
N LYS A 197 -4.71 11.57 -5.98
CA LYS A 197 -4.46 11.51 -4.54
C LYS A 197 -2.96 11.36 -4.22
N ALA A 198 -2.24 10.57 -5.01
CA ALA A 198 -0.81 10.38 -4.85
C ALA A 198 0.00 11.65 -5.19
N VAL A 199 -0.43 12.41 -6.19
CA VAL A 199 0.11 13.74 -6.53
C VAL A 199 -0.11 14.72 -5.38
N GLN A 200 -1.32 14.77 -4.81
CA GLN A 200 -1.61 15.69 -3.72
C GLN A 200 -0.75 15.43 -2.49
N ARG A 201 -0.59 14.16 -2.09
CA ARG A 201 0.27 13.78 -0.96
C ARG A 201 1.71 14.26 -1.14
N ARG A 202 2.24 14.20 -2.36
CA ARG A 202 3.60 14.65 -2.69
C ARG A 202 3.72 16.18 -2.70
N LYS A 203 2.71 16.89 -3.21
CA LYS A 203 2.65 18.36 -3.11
C LYS A 203 2.62 18.82 -1.65
N ASP A 204 1.85 18.12 -0.81
CA ASP A 204 1.77 18.43 0.62
C ASP A 204 3.10 18.12 1.33
N ALA A 205 3.76 17.00 0.99
CA ALA A 205 5.10 16.67 1.48
C ALA A 205 6.15 17.70 1.04
N ALA A 206 6.12 18.14 -0.23
CA ALA A 206 7.02 19.18 -0.75
C ALA A 206 6.90 20.47 0.06
N LYS A 207 5.68 20.95 0.32
CA LYS A 207 5.43 22.13 1.17
C LYS A 207 5.97 21.95 2.59
N GLN A 208 5.82 20.76 3.17
CA GLN A 208 6.37 20.46 4.50
C GLN A 208 7.90 20.49 4.50
N TYR A 209 8.56 19.93 3.48
CA TYR A 209 10.01 20.00 3.35
C TYR A 209 10.52 21.43 3.11
N GLU A 210 9.81 22.24 2.32
CA GLU A 210 10.11 23.66 2.15
C GLU A 210 10.02 24.41 3.48
N SER A 211 8.97 24.16 4.27
CA SER A 211 8.82 24.78 5.60
C SER A 211 9.94 24.37 6.56
N GLY A 212 10.50 23.17 6.39
CA GLY A 212 11.65 22.66 7.12
C GLY A 212 13.01 23.07 6.56
N SER A 213 13.08 23.98 5.57
CA SER A 213 14.31 24.38 4.88
C SER A 213 15.08 23.22 4.21
N ARG A 214 14.35 22.17 3.78
CA ARG A 214 14.88 20.99 3.06
C ARG A 214 14.48 21.04 1.58
N SER A 215 15.01 22.02 0.86
CA SER A 215 14.66 22.27 -0.56
C SER A 215 15.06 21.14 -1.50
N ASP A 216 16.09 20.37 -1.15
CA ASP A 216 16.52 19.16 -1.85
C ASP A 216 15.39 18.12 -1.90
N LEU A 217 14.80 17.81 -0.75
CA LEU A 217 13.69 16.85 -0.65
C LEU A 217 12.41 17.38 -1.30
N ALA A 218 12.13 18.68 -1.15
CA ALA A 218 11.00 19.31 -1.83
C ALA A 218 11.11 19.19 -3.36
N SER A 219 12.29 19.47 -3.91
CA SER A 219 12.55 19.34 -5.35
C SER A 219 12.37 17.91 -5.85
N GLN A 220 12.76 16.92 -5.04
CA GLN A 220 12.55 15.51 -5.34
C GLN A 220 11.06 15.17 -5.41
N GLU A 221 10.27 15.55 -4.40
CA GLU A 221 8.82 15.33 -4.39
C GLU A 221 8.12 15.99 -5.58
N LEU A 222 8.52 17.22 -5.94
CA LEU A 222 7.99 17.93 -7.11
C LEU A 222 8.38 17.25 -8.43
N SER A 223 9.57 16.65 -8.51
CA SER A 223 9.96 15.84 -9.67
C SER A 223 9.08 14.58 -9.80
N GLU A 224 8.67 13.96 -8.69
CA GLU A 224 7.74 12.83 -8.72
C GLU A 224 6.33 13.25 -9.15
N VAL A 225 5.88 14.43 -8.69
CA VAL A 225 4.62 15.03 -9.14
C VAL A 225 4.61 15.22 -10.65
N ALA A 226 5.71 15.70 -11.24
CA ALA A 226 5.81 15.90 -12.69
C ALA A 226 5.59 14.58 -13.44
N VAL A 227 6.25 13.50 -13.01
CA VAL A 227 6.12 12.16 -13.62
C VAL A 227 4.69 11.62 -13.53
N LEU A 228 4.05 11.75 -12.37
CA LEU A 228 2.68 11.24 -12.19
C LEU A 228 1.63 12.08 -12.94
N SER A 229 1.89 13.38 -13.11
CA SER A 229 0.99 14.29 -13.82
C SER A 229 0.85 13.96 -15.30
N GLU A 230 1.85 13.30 -15.91
CA GLU A 230 1.78 12.80 -17.30
C GLU A 230 0.63 11.78 -17.52
N TYR A 231 0.16 11.12 -16.46
CA TYR A 231 -0.89 10.09 -16.52
C TYR A 231 -2.28 10.62 -16.14
N LEU A 232 -2.39 11.91 -15.83
CA LEU A 232 -3.64 12.56 -15.46
C LEU A 232 -4.18 13.40 -16.64
N PRO A 233 -5.51 13.62 -16.70
CA PRO A 233 -6.05 14.65 -17.57
C PRO A 233 -5.51 16.03 -17.15
N PRO A 234 -5.50 17.01 -18.08
CA PRO A 234 -5.10 18.37 -17.74
C PRO A 234 -5.91 18.90 -16.56
N SER A 235 -5.21 19.41 -15.55
CA SER A 235 -5.83 20.00 -14.36
C SER A 235 -6.56 21.28 -14.74
N LEU A 236 -7.74 21.49 -14.16
CA LEU A 236 -8.45 22.76 -14.29
C LEU A 236 -7.72 23.87 -13.51
N ALA A 237 -7.73 25.08 -14.05
CA ALA A 237 -7.23 26.28 -13.37
C ALA A 237 -8.16 26.66 -12.19
N SER A 238 -7.61 27.35 -11.19
CA SER A 238 -8.35 27.78 -9.99
C SER A 238 -9.59 28.61 -10.34
N GLU A 239 -9.45 29.52 -11.30
CA GLU A 239 -10.52 30.44 -11.71
C GLU A 239 -11.66 29.68 -12.41
N GLU A 240 -11.31 28.64 -13.16
CA GLU A 240 -12.26 27.78 -13.84
C GLU A 240 -13.04 26.91 -12.85
N VAL A 241 -12.35 26.37 -11.84
CA VAL A 241 -12.99 25.64 -10.74
C VAL A 241 -13.96 26.55 -9.99
N ASP A 242 -13.56 27.78 -9.68
CA ASP A 242 -14.41 28.79 -9.03
C ASP A 242 -15.65 29.14 -9.86
N ARG A 243 -15.51 29.25 -11.18
CA ARG A 243 -16.62 29.53 -12.09
C ARG A 243 -17.61 28.38 -12.10
N LEU A 244 -17.12 27.16 -12.27
CA LEU A 244 -17.93 25.95 -12.32
C LEU A 244 -18.61 25.65 -10.97
N LEU A 245 -17.96 25.95 -9.85
CA LEU A 245 -18.56 25.85 -8.51
C LEU A 245 -19.70 26.86 -8.33
N ARG A 246 -19.53 28.11 -8.75
CA ARG A 246 -20.60 29.12 -8.70
C ARG A 246 -21.80 28.73 -9.56
N GLU A 247 -21.55 28.21 -10.74
CA GLU A 247 -22.60 27.67 -11.61
C GLU A 247 -23.32 26.47 -10.96
N ALA A 248 -22.56 25.55 -10.35
CA ALA A 248 -23.12 24.40 -9.66
C ALA A 248 -23.99 24.81 -8.45
N ILE A 249 -23.56 25.82 -7.67
CA ILE A 249 -24.33 26.39 -6.57
C ILE A 249 -25.64 26.98 -7.11
N ALA A 250 -25.58 27.81 -8.15
CA ALA A 250 -26.77 28.41 -8.75
C ALA A 250 -27.77 27.38 -9.30
N GLN A 251 -27.28 26.26 -9.84
CA GLN A 251 -28.12 25.17 -10.37
C GLN A 251 -28.71 24.25 -9.29
N SER A 252 -28.20 24.32 -8.05
CA SER A 252 -28.53 23.34 -7.01
C SER A 252 -29.64 23.79 -6.05
N ASP A 253 -30.29 24.94 -6.32
CA ASP A 253 -31.44 25.51 -5.58
C ASP A 253 -31.31 25.31 -4.06
N ILE A 254 -30.16 25.71 -3.52
CA ILE A 254 -29.82 25.46 -2.12
C ILE A 254 -30.55 26.46 -1.24
N GLN A 255 -31.29 25.96 -0.25
CA GLN A 255 -31.87 26.78 0.80
C GLN A 255 -30.81 27.13 1.85
N PRO A 256 -30.76 28.40 2.34
CA PRO A 256 -29.85 28.79 3.42
C PRO A 256 -29.99 27.88 4.64
N GLY A 257 -28.88 27.38 5.17
CA GLY A 257 -28.85 26.51 6.36
C GLY A 257 -29.20 25.04 6.13
N ALA A 258 -29.40 24.59 4.88
CA ALA A 258 -29.57 23.17 4.60
C ALA A 258 -28.28 22.38 4.92
N ARG A 259 -28.41 21.30 5.69
CA ARG A 259 -27.26 20.42 6.03
C ARG A 259 -26.66 19.71 4.81
N ASP A 260 -27.45 19.56 3.74
CA ASP A 260 -27.08 18.79 2.54
C ASP A 260 -26.52 19.65 1.39
N SER A 261 -26.32 20.95 1.64
CA SER A 261 -25.87 21.95 0.64
C SER A 261 -24.63 21.50 -0.12
N LEU A 262 -23.57 21.10 0.58
CA LEU A 262 -22.31 20.66 -0.02
C LEU A 262 -22.49 19.41 -0.90
N GLY A 263 -23.28 18.45 -0.45
CA GLY A 263 -23.54 17.22 -1.20
C GLY A 263 -24.23 17.49 -2.54
N LYS A 264 -25.18 18.43 -2.56
CA LYS A 264 -25.88 18.86 -3.79
C LYS A 264 -24.92 19.57 -4.76
N VAL A 265 -24.11 20.51 -4.27
CA VAL A 265 -23.09 21.20 -5.11
C VAL A 265 -22.15 20.21 -5.74
N PHE A 266 -21.58 19.28 -4.95
CA PHE A 266 -20.64 18.28 -5.48
C PHE A 266 -21.28 17.36 -6.51
N LYS A 267 -22.56 16.99 -6.34
CA LYS A 267 -23.27 16.18 -7.32
C LYS A 267 -23.38 16.89 -8.67
N VAL A 268 -23.72 18.17 -8.68
CA VAL A 268 -23.84 18.97 -9.91
C VAL A 268 -22.46 19.24 -10.53
N PHE A 269 -21.48 19.58 -9.70
CA PHE A 269 -20.11 19.87 -10.14
C PHE A 269 -19.43 18.66 -10.79
N TYR A 270 -19.40 17.51 -10.09
CA TYR A 270 -18.77 16.29 -10.59
C TYR A 270 -19.59 15.55 -11.66
N ALA A 271 -20.78 16.04 -12.01
CA ALA A 271 -21.48 15.58 -13.22
C ALA A 271 -20.86 16.16 -14.50
N LYS A 272 -20.22 17.33 -14.41
CA LYS A 272 -19.58 18.03 -15.53
C LYS A 272 -18.06 17.90 -15.53
N VAL A 273 -17.46 17.73 -14.36
CA VAL A 273 -16.00 17.72 -14.15
C VAL A 273 -15.53 16.34 -13.73
N ASP A 274 -14.46 15.85 -14.37
CA ASP A 274 -13.79 14.63 -13.93
C ASP A 274 -13.09 14.87 -12.58
N ARG A 275 -13.28 13.95 -11.63
CA ARG A 275 -12.61 13.97 -10.32
C ARG A 275 -11.10 13.97 -10.45
N ALA A 276 -10.55 13.42 -11.54
CA ALA A 276 -9.12 13.40 -11.79
C ALA A 276 -8.56 14.75 -12.26
N ALA A 277 -9.39 15.67 -12.75
CA ALA A 277 -8.98 16.95 -13.30
C ALA A 277 -8.92 18.08 -12.24
N VAL A 278 -9.28 17.79 -10.99
CA VAL A 278 -9.38 18.78 -9.92
C VAL A 278 -8.77 18.28 -8.62
N ASP A 279 -8.30 19.21 -7.79
CA ASP A 279 -7.97 18.91 -6.39
C ASP A 279 -9.25 18.91 -5.55
N GLY A 280 -9.64 17.74 -5.05
CA GLY A 280 -10.84 17.59 -4.23
C GLY A 280 -10.78 18.35 -2.90
N ALA A 281 -9.59 18.55 -2.32
CA ALA A 281 -9.45 19.34 -1.09
C ALA A 281 -9.72 20.82 -1.36
N TYR A 282 -9.14 21.35 -2.44
CA TYR A 282 -9.39 22.71 -2.92
C TYR A 282 -10.87 22.94 -3.27
N VAL A 283 -11.48 22.03 -4.04
CA VAL A 283 -12.91 22.10 -4.40
C VAL A 283 -13.79 22.15 -3.15
N LYS A 284 -13.47 21.35 -2.13
CA LYS A 284 -14.23 21.34 -0.87
C LYS A 284 -14.10 22.66 -0.12
N GLN A 285 -12.86 23.12 0.12
CA GLN A 285 -12.61 24.39 0.80
C GLN A 285 -13.34 25.54 0.10
N ARG A 286 -13.22 25.59 -1.22
CA ARG A 286 -13.78 26.67 -2.01
C ARG A 286 -15.31 26.66 -2.05
N ALA A 287 -15.91 25.47 -2.14
CA ALA A 287 -17.36 25.34 -2.04
C ALA A 287 -17.88 25.82 -0.68
N GLU A 288 -17.18 25.52 0.42
CA GLU A 288 -17.54 26.00 1.76
C GLU A 288 -17.43 27.52 1.87
N GLU A 289 -16.38 28.13 1.32
CA GLU A 289 -16.21 29.59 1.28
C GLU A 289 -17.32 30.28 0.47
N LEU A 290 -17.65 29.75 -0.72
CA LEU A 290 -18.69 30.31 -1.59
C LEU A 290 -20.09 30.19 -0.96
N LEU A 291 -20.36 29.11 -0.21
CA LEU A 291 -21.64 28.93 0.48
C LEU A 291 -21.78 29.80 1.74
N LYS A 292 -20.68 30.11 2.44
CA LYS A 292 -20.69 31.04 3.59
C LYS A 292 -20.86 32.49 3.18
N GLY A 293 -20.52 32.83 1.94
CA GLY A 293 -20.65 34.17 1.38
C GLY A 293 -22.04 34.52 0.85
N GLN A 294 -23.01 33.58 0.91
CA GLN A 294 -24.42 33.81 0.59
C GLN A 294 -25.26 33.94 1.86
#